data_AF-A0A2N2PX04-F1
#
_entry.id   AF-A0A2N2PX04-F1
#
_cell.length_a   1.000
_cell.length_b   1.000
_cell.length_c   1.000
_cell.angle_alpha   90.00
_cell.angle_beta   90.00
_cell.angle_gamma   90.00
#
_symmetry.space_group_name_H-M   'P 1'
#
loop_
_entity.id
_entity.type
_entity.pdbx_description
1 polymer ?
#
loop_
_entity_poly.entity_id
_entity_poly.type
_entity_poly.pdbx_seq_one_letter_code
_entity_poly.pdbx_strand_id
1 'polypeptide(L)'
;MADSRRTQAGTLDGFVVFQSGQTYLIAEGQALTIPEDGTLLIEPGARLQFGAGAALDVHGRLHACGSSGKPIVLTSDQDDPERKSAGGPQPGDWIGVRFFDESNDDSVLGHVQIRYAGRDNHGAVHLGKASPHLSELTITDSKWFPLSMAPSAAPVISGKIEFTNTPAQGIEVRGGEIREDVTWENTAIVYVVTGNVRVSQATRMTIKPDVVVKFAPDTGLEVEGTLMASGNGRGAPKIEERGSITFTSIKDDEVAGDTDGRAAVPEAGDWYGILLRGSSSRSILHGTLIRYAGKNNRGAIHIENASPEVSGNRIEHSAWYAVSADAGSGPKITGNVLAEINEGAGLEIRGGALEGRETWRWQTADSDMVRVLTGNLTIGREGIFEIGPALIVRFAKDTGIYVDGALRVMGEKGKPVTLTSLRDDAADAGGDVDGSAARPVAGDWKGIYINRESNDRLTEIKYAVVRYAAVGLQFTDVGPVVEAVTISDTAGLGIACEEDAKPTLTGVTYTRTGQGDTNCNR
;
A
#
# COMPACT_ATOMS: atom_id res chain seq x y z
N MET A 1 37.20 -11.43 44.08
CA MET A 1 37.73 -10.39 43.17
C MET A 1 36.92 -9.12 43.45
N ALA A 2 37.59 -7.97 43.62
CA ALA A 2 36.88 -6.71 43.82
C ALA A 2 36.13 -6.37 42.52
N ASP A 3 34.87 -5.95 42.63
CA ASP A 3 34.05 -5.55 41.50
C ASP A 3 34.68 -4.31 40.82
N SER A 4 35.29 -4.51 39.65
CA SER A 4 35.98 -3.46 38.89
C SER A 4 35.02 -2.61 38.05
N ARG A 5 33.72 -2.92 38.09
CA ARG A 5 32.69 -2.24 37.30
C ARG A 5 32.41 -0.86 37.85
N ARG A 6 32.25 0.10 36.95
CA ARG A 6 31.79 1.44 37.30
C ARG A 6 30.27 1.47 37.19
N THR A 7 29.57 1.56 38.31
CA THR A 7 28.11 1.75 38.29
C THR A 7 27.79 3.12 37.71
N GLN A 8 26.90 3.16 36.72
CA GLN A 8 26.39 4.35 36.05
C GLN A 8 24.87 4.34 36.09
N ALA A 9 24.24 5.46 36.40
CA ALA A 9 22.79 5.59 36.41
C ALA A 9 22.39 7.06 36.23
N GLY A 10 21.20 7.29 35.70
CA GLY A 10 20.62 8.62 35.54
C GLY A 10 21.13 9.35 34.31
N THR A 11 20.90 10.66 34.31
CA THR A 11 21.24 11.55 33.20
C THR A 11 22.71 11.95 33.23
N LEU A 12 23.38 11.79 32.10
CA LEU A 12 24.75 12.26 31.90
C LEU A 12 24.82 13.79 31.90
N ASP A 13 25.94 14.35 32.35
CA ASP A 13 26.21 15.78 32.33
C ASP A 13 27.18 16.13 31.18
N GLY A 14 26.67 16.79 30.15
CA GLY A 14 27.44 17.23 28.99
C GLY A 14 28.10 16.09 28.19
N PHE A 15 29.42 16.22 27.98
CA PHE A 15 30.22 15.27 27.20
C PHE A 15 30.89 14.23 28.11
N VAL A 16 30.56 12.95 27.91
CA VAL A 16 31.04 11.83 28.73
C VAL A 16 31.72 10.79 27.85
N VAL A 17 32.83 10.23 28.35
CA VAL A 17 33.61 9.20 27.64
C VAL A 17 33.64 7.91 28.45
N PHE A 18 33.21 6.82 27.82
CA PHE A 18 33.40 5.45 28.31
C PHE A 18 34.64 4.84 27.68
N GLN A 19 35.61 4.49 28.52
CA GLN A 19 36.98 4.20 28.12
C GLN A 19 37.16 2.77 27.61
N SER A 20 38.09 2.60 26.66
CA SER A 20 38.48 1.30 26.09
C SER A 20 38.84 0.28 27.19
N GLY A 21 38.26 -0.91 27.10
CA GLY A 21 38.56 -2.03 28.01
C GLY A 21 37.98 -1.89 29.42
N GLN A 22 37.17 -0.86 29.68
CA GLN A 22 36.43 -0.74 30.93
C GLN A 22 35.04 -1.38 30.83
N THR A 23 34.55 -1.87 31.97
CA THR A 23 33.17 -2.37 32.11
C THR A 23 32.35 -1.40 32.96
N TYR A 24 31.21 -0.97 32.42
CA TYR A 24 30.24 -0.09 33.06
C TYR A 24 28.98 -0.89 33.38
N LEU A 25 28.42 -0.70 34.58
CA LEU A 25 27.20 -1.39 35.01
C LEU A 25 26.07 -0.38 35.15
N ILE A 26 24.97 -0.58 34.42
CA ILE A 26 23.72 0.14 34.60
C ILE A 26 22.83 -0.74 35.48
N ALA A 27 22.48 -0.24 36.66
CA ALA A 27 21.76 -1.02 37.66
C ALA A 27 20.33 -1.39 37.24
N GLU A 28 19.78 -2.43 37.87
CA GLU A 28 18.41 -2.92 37.64
C GLU A 28 17.38 -1.77 37.67
N GLY A 29 16.51 -1.75 36.65
CA GLY A 29 15.44 -0.76 36.49
C GLY A 29 15.91 0.69 36.27
N GLN A 30 17.20 0.94 36.04
CA GLN A 30 17.72 2.28 35.77
C GLN A 30 17.90 2.54 34.26
N ALA A 31 17.71 3.79 33.85
CA ALA A 31 18.13 4.26 32.54
C ALA A 31 19.45 5.03 32.67
N LEU A 32 20.38 4.79 31.74
CA LEU A 32 21.47 5.71 31.45
C LEU A 32 20.98 6.67 30.37
N THR A 33 20.80 7.94 30.70
CA THR A 33 20.19 8.92 29.80
C THR A 33 21.22 9.90 29.26
N ILE A 34 21.32 10.01 27.94
CA ILE A 34 22.04 11.09 27.26
C ILE A 34 21.02 12.20 26.99
N PRO A 35 21.07 13.35 27.69
CA PRO A 35 20.13 14.45 27.47
C PRO A 35 20.33 15.10 26.08
N GLU A 36 19.39 15.92 25.61
CA GLU A 36 19.39 16.54 24.26
C GLU A 36 20.72 17.25 23.89
N ASP A 37 21.33 17.94 24.85
CA ASP A 37 22.61 18.66 24.70
C ASP A 37 23.84 17.80 25.05
N GLY A 38 23.61 16.58 25.53
CA GLY A 38 24.62 15.64 25.96
C GLY A 38 25.25 14.84 24.81
N THR A 39 26.45 14.32 25.06
CA THR A 39 27.11 13.38 24.16
C THR A 39 27.78 12.27 24.96
N LEU A 40 27.49 11.02 24.62
CA LEU A 40 28.23 9.86 25.10
C LEU A 40 29.13 9.32 23.99
N LEU A 41 30.45 9.37 24.22
CA LEU A 41 31.43 8.66 23.41
C LEU A 41 31.78 7.34 24.09
N ILE A 42 31.62 6.22 23.39
CA ILE A 42 32.04 4.90 23.85
C ILE A 42 33.23 4.47 23.00
N GLU A 43 34.40 4.34 23.63
CA GLU A 43 35.64 3.94 22.96
C GLU A 43 35.65 2.44 22.60
N PRO A 44 36.44 2.04 21.57
CA PRO A 44 36.57 0.64 21.18
C PRO A 44 36.92 -0.31 22.33
N GLY A 45 36.21 -1.44 22.43
CA GLY A 45 36.46 -2.47 23.44
C GLY A 45 35.90 -2.16 24.83
N ALA A 46 35.15 -1.05 25.01
CA ALA A 46 34.36 -0.85 26.22
C ALA A 46 33.18 -1.85 26.29
N ARG A 47 32.78 -2.21 27.52
CA ARG A 47 31.64 -3.08 27.81
C ARG A 47 30.62 -2.36 28.68
N LEU A 48 29.35 -2.41 28.31
CA LEU A 48 28.24 -1.92 29.14
C LEU A 48 27.35 -3.13 29.49
N GLN A 49 27.15 -3.34 30.78
CA GLN A 49 26.30 -4.37 31.36
C GLN A 49 25.04 -3.71 31.92
N PHE A 50 23.88 -4.25 31.56
CA PHE A 50 22.58 -3.71 31.93
C PHE A 50 21.85 -4.71 32.83
N GLY A 51 21.50 -4.27 34.05
CA GLY A 51 20.65 -5.03 34.96
C GLY A 51 19.23 -5.18 34.42
N ALA A 52 18.42 -6.00 35.08
CA ALA A 52 17.08 -6.32 34.58
C ALA A 52 16.22 -5.04 34.39
N GLY A 53 15.69 -4.84 33.19
CA GLY A 53 14.84 -3.69 32.84
C GLY A 53 15.59 -2.37 32.70
N ALA A 54 16.92 -2.38 32.72
CA ALA A 54 17.71 -1.19 32.45
C ALA A 54 17.69 -0.79 30.96
N ALA A 55 18.08 0.45 30.65
CA ALA A 55 18.11 0.98 29.29
C ALA A 55 19.28 1.94 29.05
N LEU A 56 19.64 2.13 27.77
CA LEU A 56 20.40 3.28 27.30
C LEU A 56 19.45 4.19 26.53
N ASP A 57 19.10 5.32 27.13
CA ASP A 57 18.18 6.31 26.57
C ASP A 57 18.96 7.45 25.93
N VAL A 58 18.75 7.68 24.65
CA VAL A 58 19.45 8.68 23.85
C VAL A 58 18.43 9.74 23.47
N HIS A 59 18.55 10.93 24.06
CA HIS A 59 17.88 12.16 23.61
C HIS A 59 18.88 13.11 22.93
N GLY A 60 20.17 13.00 23.24
CA GLY A 60 21.26 13.74 22.59
C GLY A 60 21.99 12.91 21.56
N ARG A 61 23.33 12.86 21.68
CA ARG A 61 24.20 12.17 20.72
C ARG A 61 24.92 10.96 21.33
N LEU A 62 24.82 9.80 20.67
CA LEU A 62 25.58 8.59 21.01
C LEU A 62 26.62 8.30 19.93
N HIS A 63 27.91 8.31 20.30
CA HIS A 63 29.02 7.88 19.44
C HIS A 63 29.64 6.59 19.99
N ALA A 64 29.12 5.44 19.55
CA ALA A 64 29.67 4.13 19.85
C ALA A 64 30.46 3.62 18.63
N CYS A 65 31.75 3.95 18.59
CA CYS A 65 32.63 3.67 17.45
C CYS A 65 33.64 2.59 17.80
N GLY A 66 33.22 1.32 17.74
CA GLY A 66 34.09 0.16 17.94
C GLY A 66 35.03 -0.10 16.76
N SER A 67 35.72 -1.24 16.80
CA SER A 67 36.49 -1.76 15.65
C SER A 67 36.37 -3.28 15.57
N SER A 68 36.68 -3.88 14.43
CA SER A 68 36.67 -5.35 14.27
C SER A 68 37.54 -6.10 15.28
N GLY A 69 38.67 -5.51 15.71
CA GLY A 69 39.55 -6.07 16.74
C GLY A 69 39.16 -5.74 18.18
N LYS A 70 38.32 -4.73 18.39
CA LYS A 70 37.83 -4.26 19.69
C LYS A 70 36.39 -3.79 19.56
N PRO A 71 35.43 -4.71 19.38
CA PRO A 71 34.02 -4.33 19.30
C PRO A 71 33.57 -3.78 20.66
N ILE A 72 32.61 -2.86 20.64
CA ILE A 72 31.91 -2.43 21.85
C ILE A 72 30.84 -3.49 22.16
N VAL A 73 30.68 -3.84 23.44
CA VAL A 73 29.70 -4.86 23.86
C VAL A 73 28.66 -4.24 24.79
N LEU A 74 27.39 -4.26 24.37
CA LEU A 74 26.22 -3.87 25.17
C LEU A 74 25.42 -5.14 25.49
N THR A 75 25.29 -5.49 26.77
CA THR A 75 24.77 -6.81 27.15
C THR A 75 24.13 -6.86 28.53
N SER A 76 23.44 -7.95 28.84
CA SER A 76 22.91 -8.23 30.18
C SER A 76 24.03 -8.26 31.23
N ASP A 77 23.75 -7.80 32.45
CA ASP A 77 24.67 -7.98 33.58
C ASP A 77 24.84 -9.44 34.01
N GLN A 78 23.97 -10.34 33.53
CA GLN A 78 24.06 -11.79 33.67
C GLN A 78 24.96 -12.43 32.59
N ASP A 79 25.23 -11.73 31.48
CA ASP A 79 26.26 -12.09 30.50
C ASP A 79 27.62 -11.61 31.02
N ASP A 80 28.04 -12.14 32.17
CA ASP A 80 29.34 -11.84 32.74
C ASP A 80 30.23 -13.10 32.70
N PRO A 81 31.33 -13.09 31.92
CA PRO A 81 32.23 -14.24 31.85
C PRO A 81 32.90 -14.55 33.20
N GLU A 82 33.01 -13.57 34.09
CA GLU A 82 33.63 -13.72 35.42
C GLU A 82 32.59 -14.08 36.50
N ARG A 83 31.30 -13.85 36.25
CA ARG A 83 30.21 -14.10 37.20
C ARG A 83 29.08 -14.89 36.55
N LYS A 84 29.18 -16.22 36.60
CA LYS A 84 28.09 -17.12 36.21
C LYS A 84 26.94 -17.04 37.22
N SER A 85 25.85 -16.37 36.86
CA SER A 85 24.62 -16.44 37.65
C SER A 85 23.89 -17.77 37.42
N ALA A 86 23.05 -18.18 38.37
CA ALA A 86 22.34 -19.46 38.30
C ALA A 86 21.30 -19.53 37.16
N GLY A 87 20.87 -18.37 36.61
CA GLY A 87 19.92 -18.28 35.51
C GLY A 87 20.53 -17.99 34.14
N GLY A 88 21.80 -17.54 34.09
CA GLY A 88 22.42 -17.02 32.87
C GLY A 88 21.71 -15.78 32.30
N PRO A 89 22.24 -15.20 31.22
CA PRO A 89 21.54 -14.13 30.51
C PRO A 89 20.35 -14.67 29.73
N GLN A 90 19.26 -13.90 29.67
CA GLN A 90 18.03 -14.24 28.96
C GLN A 90 17.65 -13.13 27.97
N PRO A 91 17.03 -13.47 26.82
CA PRO A 91 16.44 -12.47 25.95
C PRO A 91 15.51 -11.52 26.70
N GLY A 92 15.72 -10.20 26.55
CA GLY A 92 14.92 -9.17 27.19
C GLY A 92 15.23 -8.94 28.66
N ASP A 93 16.42 -9.34 29.12
CA ASP A 93 16.94 -8.95 30.42
C ASP A 93 16.89 -7.44 30.57
N TRP A 94 17.33 -6.69 29.56
CA TRP A 94 17.28 -5.23 29.51
C TRP A 94 16.48 -4.72 28.32
N ILE A 95 16.07 -3.45 28.36
CA ILE A 95 15.16 -2.86 27.37
C ILE A 95 15.83 -2.77 26.01
N GLY A 96 17.00 -2.13 25.94
CA GLY A 96 17.73 -1.90 24.69
C GLY A 96 18.35 -0.51 24.65
N VAL A 97 18.89 -0.17 23.48
CA VAL A 97 19.31 1.19 23.14
C VAL A 97 18.12 1.91 22.51
N ARG A 98 17.65 3.00 23.13
CA ARG A 98 16.47 3.73 22.68
C ARG A 98 16.86 5.14 22.24
N PHE A 99 16.70 5.41 20.96
CA PHE A 99 16.78 6.76 20.41
C PHE A 99 15.38 7.38 20.42
N PHE A 100 15.23 8.50 21.12
CA PHE A 100 14.00 9.28 21.16
C PHE A 100 13.88 10.19 19.93
N ASP A 101 12.71 10.78 19.71
CA ASP A 101 12.39 11.55 18.50
C ASP A 101 13.36 12.71 18.24
N GLU A 102 13.84 13.33 19.31
CA GLU A 102 14.74 14.48 19.35
C GLU A 102 16.23 14.11 19.28
N SER A 103 16.57 12.81 19.23
CA SER A 103 17.97 12.39 19.22
C SER A 103 18.72 12.99 18.05
N ASN A 104 20.00 13.27 18.28
CA ASN A 104 20.86 13.80 17.24
C ASN A 104 21.17 12.72 16.19
N ASP A 105 20.82 13.01 14.93
CA ASP A 105 21.03 12.10 13.79
C ASP A 105 22.50 11.81 13.48
N ASP A 106 23.45 12.63 13.96
CA ASP A 106 24.89 12.33 13.87
C ASP A 106 25.34 11.20 14.81
N SER A 107 24.41 10.58 15.54
CA SER A 107 24.70 9.41 16.37
C SER A 107 25.16 8.22 15.53
N VAL A 108 26.08 7.43 16.09
CA VAL A 108 26.74 6.32 15.40
C VAL A 108 26.76 5.09 16.31
N LEU A 109 26.34 3.95 15.77
CA LEU A 109 26.69 2.63 16.27
C LEU A 109 27.50 1.92 15.18
N GLY A 110 28.81 1.81 15.39
CA GLY A 110 29.75 1.14 14.51
C GLY A 110 30.50 0.03 15.25
N HIS A 111 30.55 -1.19 14.71
CA HIS A 111 31.24 -2.33 15.35
C HIS A 111 30.77 -2.59 16.79
N VAL A 112 29.45 -2.65 16.98
CA VAL A 112 28.80 -2.86 18.28
C VAL A 112 28.11 -4.24 18.31
N GLN A 113 28.30 -4.96 19.40
CA GLN A 113 27.60 -6.21 19.70
C GLN A 113 26.54 -5.94 20.77
N ILE A 114 25.28 -6.22 20.46
CA ILE A 114 24.15 -6.02 21.37
C ILE A 114 23.53 -7.37 21.67
N ARG A 115 23.39 -7.71 22.95
CA ARG A 115 22.93 -9.06 23.36
C ARG A 115 21.86 -9.00 24.43
N TYR A 116 20.94 -9.95 24.43
CA TYR A 116 19.97 -10.18 25.52
C TYR A 116 19.02 -8.99 25.79
N ALA A 117 18.82 -8.12 24.79
CA ALA A 117 17.98 -6.93 24.86
C ALA A 117 16.54 -7.20 24.39
N GLY A 118 15.73 -6.15 24.23
CA GLY A 118 14.41 -6.21 23.58
C GLY A 118 13.24 -6.43 24.53
N ARG A 119 13.32 -5.88 25.76
CA ARG A 119 12.20 -5.89 26.71
C ARG A 119 11.11 -4.90 26.30
N ASP A 120 9.91 -5.07 26.87
CA ASP A 120 8.81 -4.10 26.82
C ASP A 120 8.39 -3.67 25.39
N ASN A 121 8.38 -4.60 24.44
CA ASN A 121 8.00 -4.38 23.04
C ASN A 121 8.88 -3.34 22.32
N HIS A 122 10.16 -3.25 22.68
CA HIS A 122 11.17 -2.47 21.95
C HIS A 122 12.13 -3.41 21.24
N GLY A 123 12.63 -3.00 20.09
CA GLY A 123 13.75 -3.71 19.49
C GLY A 123 15.01 -3.57 20.35
N ALA A 124 16.00 -4.44 20.17
CA ALA A 124 17.28 -4.31 20.87
C ALA A 124 17.94 -2.93 20.63
N VAL A 125 17.76 -2.38 19.42
CA VAL A 125 17.86 -0.95 19.14
C VAL A 125 16.49 -0.45 18.69
N HIS A 126 15.97 0.55 19.39
CA HIS A 126 14.72 1.21 19.06
C HIS A 126 14.98 2.64 18.60
N LEU A 127 14.40 3.00 17.45
CA LEU A 127 14.41 4.34 16.90
C LEU A 127 13.00 4.93 17.01
N GLY A 128 12.85 6.07 17.67
CA GLY A 128 11.68 6.92 17.51
C GLY A 128 11.70 7.52 16.09
N LYS A 129 11.82 8.84 15.98
CA LYS A 129 12.07 9.52 14.70
C LYS A 129 13.53 9.70 14.32
N ALA A 130 14.44 9.45 15.26
CA ALA A 130 15.87 9.59 15.03
C ALA A 130 16.40 8.67 13.92
N SER A 131 17.39 9.17 13.18
CA SER A 131 17.99 8.54 12.01
C SER A 131 19.50 8.35 12.17
N PRO A 132 19.97 7.58 13.18
CA PRO A 132 21.39 7.38 13.41
C PRO A 132 22.06 6.57 12.30
N HIS A 133 23.40 6.61 12.27
CA HIS A 133 24.22 5.75 11.43
C HIS A 133 24.48 4.40 12.11
N LEU A 134 24.04 3.31 11.47
CA LEU A 134 24.20 1.94 11.94
C LEU A 134 25.15 1.19 11.01
N SER A 135 26.22 0.61 11.57
CA SER A 135 27.19 -0.14 10.78
C SER A 135 27.89 -1.25 11.57
N GLU A 136 28.18 -2.36 10.89
CA GLU A 136 28.94 -3.47 11.48
C GLU A 136 28.37 -3.91 12.84
N LEU A 137 27.07 -4.20 12.87
CA LEU A 137 26.33 -4.56 14.10
C LEU A 137 26.06 -6.05 14.16
N THR A 138 26.20 -6.62 15.35
CA THR A 138 25.72 -7.97 15.65
C THR A 138 24.72 -7.86 16.79
N ILE A 139 23.48 -8.28 16.54
CA ILE A 139 22.42 -8.34 17.56
C ILE A 139 22.07 -9.81 17.82
N THR A 140 22.16 -10.24 19.06
CA THR A 140 22.00 -11.65 19.43
C THR A 140 21.06 -11.84 20.62
N ASP A 141 20.25 -12.90 20.57
CA ASP A 141 19.36 -13.30 21.67
C ASP A 141 18.41 -12.16 22.12
N SER A 142 17.80 -11.42 21.19
CA SER A 142 16.80 -10.39 21.51
C SER A 142 15.44 -11.00 21.80
N LYS A 143 14.66 -10.43 22.73
CA LYS A 143 13.30 -10.92 23.04
C LYS A 143 12.24 -10.46 22.05
N TRP A 144 12.48 -9.33 21.41
CA TRP A 144 11.64 -8.76 20.36
C TRP A 144 12.48 -8.63 19.07
N PHE A 145 12.07 -7.80 18.12
CA PHE A 145 12.87 -7.50 16.93
C PHE A 145 14.29 -7.04 17.29
N PRO A 146 15.30 -7.36 16.46
CA PRO A 146 16.65 -6.83 16.66
C PRO A 146 16.68 -5.31 16.52
N LEU A 147 15.97 -4.77 15.52
CA LEU A 147 15.82 -3.33 15.27
C LEU A 147 14.33 -2.99 15.18
N SER A 148 13.92 -1.87 15.77
CA SER A 148 12.58 -1.32 15.51
C SER A 148 12.60 0.19 15.35
N MET A 149 11.70 0.73 14.54
CA MET A 149 11.64 2.15 14.22
C MET A 149 10.21 2.69 14.07
N ALA A 150 10.02 3.99 14.31
CA ALA A 150 8.85 4.70 13.79
C ALA A 150 8.93 4.78 12.25
N PRO A 151 7.80 4.91 11.53
CA PRO A 151 7.81 4.87 10.07
C PRO A 151 8.48 6.10 9.42
N SER A 152 8.63 7.19 10.19
CA SER A 152 9.33 8.40 9.77
C SER A 152 10.83 8.39 10.08
N ALA A 153 11.36 7.35 10.73
CA ALA A 153 12.80 7.22 10.93
C ALA A 153 13.47 6.76 9.62
N ALA A 154 14.67 7.26 9.34
CA ALA A 154 15.44 6.94 8.14
C ALA A 154 16.93 6.68 8.49
N PRO A 155 17.24 5.67 9.33
CA PRO A 155 18.61 5.40 9.73
C PRO A 155 19.49 5.08 8.51
N VAL A 156 20.74 5.53 8.55
CA VAL A 156 21.72 5.20 7.53
C VAL A 156 22.35 3.86 7.88
N ILE A 157 22.01 2.81 7.13
CA ILE A 157 22.54 1.46 7.35
C ILE A 157 23.64 1.16 6.35
N SER A 158 24.80 0.73 6.84
CA SER A 158 25.95 0.36 6.02
C SER A 158 26.74 -0.80 6.62
N GLY A 159 27.57 -1.44 5.80
CA GLY A 159 28.33 -2.61 6.26
C GLY A 159 27.43 -3.79 6.62
N LYS A 160 27.96 -4.74 7.40
CA LYS A 160 27.23 -5.94 7.78
C LYS A 160 26.37 -5.70 9.02
N ILE A 161 25.09 -6.07 8.95
CA ILE A 161 24.19 -6.12 10.12
C ILE A 161 23.73 -7.57 10.27
N GLU A 162 24.05 -8.18 11.41
CA GLU A 162 23.78 -9.60 11.67
C GLU A 162 22.81 -9.77 12.82
N PHE A 163 21.82 -10.64 12.62
CA PHE A 163 20.88 -11.05 13.65
C PHE A 163 21.04 -12.54 13.93
N THR A 164 21.06 -12.93 15.21
CA THR A 164 21.20 -14.33 15.61
C THR A 164 20.30 -14.62 16.80
N ASN A 165 19.56 -15.73 16.76
CA ASN A 165 18.57 -16.09 17.80
C ASN A 165 17.60 -14.93 18.11
N THR A 166 17.10 -14.27 17.08
CA THR A 166 16.13 -13.19 17.18
C THR A 166 14.77 -13.68 16.65
N PRO A 167 13.64 -13.24 17.22
CA PRO A 167 12.29 -13.59 16.74
C PRO A 167 11.98 -13.15 15.31
N ALA A 168 12.75 -12.22 14.75
CA ALA A 168 12.58 -11.72 13.40
C ALA A 168 13.94 -11.40 12.75
N GLN A 169 13.97 -11.43 11.41
CA GLN A 169 15.14 -11.16 10.57
C GLN A 169 14.97 -9.86 9.77
N GLY A 170 14.59 -8.77 10.46
CA GLY A 170 14.27 -7.50 9.82
C GLY A 170 14.21 -6.33 10.79
N ILE A 171 13.92 -5.15 10.24
CA ILE A 171 13.60 -3.95 11.02
C ILE A 171 12.09 -3.88 11.19
N GLU A 172 11.61 -3.89 12.42
CA GLU A 172 10.20 -3.58 12.69
C GLU A 172 9.93 -2.11 12.35
N VAL A 173 8.97 -1.88 11.47
CA VAL A 173 8.35 -0.58 11.23
C VAL A 173 7.02 -0.55 11.96
N ARG A 174 6.97 0.22 13.04
CA ARG A 174 5.77 0.34 13.85
C ARG A 174 4.72 1.17 13.11
N GLY A 175 3.45 0.97 13.47
CA GLY A 175 2.38 1.84 12.98
C GLY A 175 2.56 3.29 13.42
N GLY A 176 2.13 4.23 12.59
CA GLY A 176 2.32 5.64 12.84
C GLY A 176 2.08 6.50 11.61
N GLU A 177 2.30 7.80 11.77
CA GLU A 177 2.04 8.79 10.73
C GLU A 177 3.32 9.54 10.38
N ILE A 178 3.61 9.59 9.09
CA ILE A 178 4.74 10.29 8.47
C ILE A 178 4.25 11.69 8.05
N ARG A 179 4.79 12.72 8.70
CA ARG A 179 4.43 14.14 8.49
C ARG A 179 5.50 14.96 7.78
N GLU A 180 6.65 14.35 7.51
CA GLU A 180 7.81 14.95 6.84
C GLU A 180 8.35 13.96 5.81
N ASP A 181 8.99 14.49 4.76
CA ASP A 181 9.50 13.66 3.67
C ASP A 181 10.46 12.60 4.22
N VAL A 182 10.18 11.33 3.91
CA VAL A 182 11.00 10.19 4.35
C VAL A 182 11.42 9.35 3.16
N THR A 183 12.62 8.80 3.24
CA THR A 183 13.09 7.80 2.29
C THR A 183 13.42 6.51 3.02
N TRP A 184 12.79 5.42 2.61
CA TRP A 184 13.24 4.07 2.96
C TRP A 184 14.28 3.66 1.94
N GLU A 185 15.52 3.66 2.41
CA GLU A 185 16.70 3.38 1.59
C GLU A 185 16.83 1.88 1.29
N ASN A 186 17.56 1.56 0.23
CA ASN A 186 17.97 0.19 -0.04
C ASN A 186 18.93 -0.25 1.07
N THR A 187 18.41 -1.03 2.01
CA THR A 187 19.21 -1.71 3.02
C THR A 187 19.23 -3.20 2.71
N ALA A 188 20.26 -3.92 3.17
CA ALA A 188 20.28 -5.37 3.09
C ALA A 188 19.25 -6.04 4.02
N ILE A 189 18.43 -5.25 4.73
CA ILE A 189 17.51 -5.69 5.78
C ILE A 189 16.08 -5.42 5.34
N VAL A 190 15.20 -6.39 5.56
CA VAL A 190 13.78 -6.28 5.24
C VAL A 190 13.09 -5.32 6.21
N TYR A 191 12.24 -4.43 5.69
CA TYR A 191 11.32 -3.63 6.50
C TYR A 191 10.07 -4.45 6.81
N VAL A 192 9.72 -4.57 8.09
CA VAL A 192 8.59 -5.38 8.56
C VAL A 192 7.56 -4.48 9.21
N VAL A 193 6.50 -4.15 8.48
CA VAL A 193 5.42 -3.27 8.95
C VAL A 193 4.51 -4.04 9.90
N THR A 194 4.51 -3.66 11.18
CA THR A 194 3.71 -4.31 12.24
C THR A 194 2.49 -3.50 12.68
N GLY A 195 2.31 -2.30 12.12
CA GLY A 195 1.10 -1.49 12.28
C GLY A 195 0.88 -0.57 11.08
N ASN A 196 -0.34 -0.05 10.92
CA ASN A 196 -0.68 0.81 9.79
C ASN A 196 0.23 2.04 9.71
N VAL A 197 0.79 2.28 8.53
CA VAL A 197 1.60 3.46 8.22
C VAL A 197 0.75 4.43 7.42
N ARG A 198 0.68 5.68 7.85
CA ARG A 198 -0.01 6.76 7.13
C ARG A 198 0.96 7.83 6.66
N VAL A 199 0.94 8.17 5.39
CA VAL A 199 1.66 9.31 4.81
C VAL A 199 0.70 10.50 4.76
N SER A 200 0.93 11.52 5.58
CA SER A 200 0.06 12.69 5.66
C SER A 200 0.07 13.52 4.37
N GLN A 201 -0.94 14.38 4.22
CA GLN A 201 -0.98 15.36 3.13
C GLN A 201 0.31 16.20 3.07
N ALA A 202 0.64 16.68 1.87
CA ALA A 202 1.84 17.47 1.57
C ALA A 202 3.19 16.79 1.92
N THR A 203 3.18 15.51 2.28
CA THR A 203 4.37 14.72 2.61
C THR A 203 4.70 13.73 1.50
N ARG A 204 5.98 13.45 1.25
CA ARG A 204 6.44 12.42 0.32
C ARG A 204 7.12 11.28 1.05
N MET A 205 6.61 10.07 0.86
CA MET A 205 7.34 8.83 1.16
C MET A 205 8.01 8.32 -0.11
N THR A 206 9.32 8.11 -0.07
CA THR A 206 10.10 7.50 -1.16
C THR A 206 10.56 6.11 -0.74
N ILE A 207 10.31 5.11 -1.57
CA ILE A 207 10.85 3.76 -1.37
C ILE A 207 11.83 3.50 -2.51
N LYS A 208 13.07 3.21 -2.17
CA LYS A 208 14.13 2.99 -3.17
C LYS A 208 14.01 1.62 -3.83
N PRO A 209 14.54 1.46 -5.05
CA PRO A 209 14.70 0.14 -5.68
C PRO A 209 15.45 -0.85 -4.77
N ASP A 210 15.15 -2.15 -4.95
CA ASP A 210 15.63 -3.30 -4.17
C ASP A 210 15.13 -3.35 -2.71
N VAL A 211 14.23 -2.44 -2.31
CA VAL A 211 13.59 -2.50 -0.99
C VAL A 211 12.51 -3.59 -0.96
N VAL A 212 12.55 -4.40 0.10
CA VAL A 212 11.50 -5.37 0.45
C VAL A 212 10.76 -4.87 1.69
N VAL A 213 9.45 -4.73 1.57
CA VAL A 213 8.53 -4.40 2.66
C VAL A 213 7.59 -5.57 2.88
N LYS A 214 7.64 -6.15 4.08
CA LYS A 214 6.75 -7.21 4.52
C LYS A 214 5.73 -6.68 5.52
N PHE A 215 4.47 -7.08 5.37
CA PHE A 215 3.35 -6.61 6.20
C PHE A 215 2.87 -7.71 7.12
N ALA A 216 2.79 -7.41 8.42
CA ALA A 216 2.10 -8.27 9.37
C ALA A 216 0.59 -8.32 9.06
N PRO A 217 -0.14 -9.34 9.54
CA PRO A 217 -1.58 -9.41 9.33
C PRO A 217 -2.31 -8.14 9.78
N ASP A 218 -3.34 -7.75 9.04
CA ASP A 218 -4.18 -6.57 9.36
C ASP A 218 -3.41 -5.23 9.38
N THR A 219 -2.34 -5.12 8.58
CA THR A 219 -1.59 -3.87 8.37
C THR A 219 -1.70 -3.38 6.92
N GLY A 220 -1.30 -2.13 6.66
CA GLY A 220 -1.29 -1.55 5.32
C GLY A 220 -0.62 -0.19 5.27
N LEU A 221 -0.52 0.35 4.06
CA LEU A 221 0.05 1.66 3.78
C LEU A 221 -1.05 2.60 3.28
N GLU A 222 -1.37 3.63 4.05
CA GLU A 222 -2.34 4.67 3.69
C GLU A 222 -1.62 5.95 3.28
N VAL A 223 -1.96 6.51 2.12
CA VAL A 223 -1.26 7.64 1.52
C VAL A 223 -2.25 8.75 1.22
N GLU A 224 -2.22 9.79 2.03
CA GLU A 224 -2.89 11.07 1.76
C GLU A 224 -1.90 12.09 1.15
N GLY A 225 -0.59 11.85 1.27
CA GLY A 225 0.48 12.58 0.60
C GLY A 225 0.88 11.98 -0.73
N THR A 226 2.18 11.85 -1.00
CA THR A 226 2.73 11.23 -2.22
C THR A 226 3.55 9.98 -1.87
N LEU A 227 3.27 8.87 -2.54
CA LEU A 227 4.12 7.69 -2.54
C LEU A 227 4.96 7.64 -3.83
N MET A 228 6.28 7.64 -3.68
CA MET A 228 7.22 7.42 -4.78
C MET A 228 7.85 6.04 -4.63
N ALA A 229 7.25 5.03 -5.25
CA ALA A 229 7.73 3.66 -5.32
C ALA A 229 8.00 3.30 -6.79
N SER A 230 9.16 3.69 -7.29
CA SER A 230 9.57 3.45 -8.67
C SER A 230 10.82 2.57 -8.71
N GLY A 231 10.64 1.34 -9.17
CA GLY A 231 11.73 0.46 -9.57
C GLY A 231 12.46 0.96 -10.82
N ASN A 232 13.58 0.31 -11.13
CA ASN A 232 14.46 0.59 -12.27
C ASN A 232 14.16 -0.25 -13.52
N GLY A 233 13.29 -1.25 -13.38
CA GLY A 233 12.91 -2.15 -14.47
C GLY A 233 12.10 -1.46 -15.57
N ARG A 234 12.05 -2.07 -16.76
CA ARG A 234 11.25 -1.56 -17.89
C ARG A 234 9.85 -2.20 -17.99
N GLY A 235 9.45 -3.00 -17.01
CA GLY A 235 8.18 -3.72 -17.00
C GLY A 235 7.97 -4.48 -15.68
N ALA A 236 6.92 -5.29 -15.64
CA ALA A 236 6.51 -6.04 -14.46
C ALA A 236 7.62 -6.98 -13.96
N PRO A 237 8.11 -6.79 -12.72
CA PRO A 237 9.24 -7.56 -12.19
C PRO A 237 8.86 -9.02 -11.91
N LYS A 238 9.87 -9.87 -11.81
CA LYS A 238 9.78 -11.19 -11.16
C LYS A 238 10.19 -11.11 -9.69
N ILE A 239 9.91 -12.17 -8.94
CA ILE A 239 10.40 -12.35 -7.57
C ILE A 239 11.92 -12.20 -7.56
N GLU A 240 12.42 -11.40 -6.60
CA GLU A 240 13.83 -11.07 -6.40
C GLU A 240 14.53 -10.41 -7.60
N GLU A 241 13.76 -9.80 -8.53
CA GLU A 241 14.36 -9.06 -9.64
C GLU A 241 15.04 -7.78 -9.13
N ARG A 242 16.32 -7.61 -9.46
CA ARG A 242 17.09 -6.41 -9.09
C ARG A 242 16.45 -5.14 -9.66
N GLY A 243 16.45 -4.10 -8.87
CA GLY A 243 15.84 -2.82 -9.17
C GLY A 243 14.33 -2.80 -9.01
N SER A 244 13.68 -3.89 -8.57
CA SER A 244 12.25 -3.90 -8.22
C SER A 244 12.03 -3.46 -6.77
N ILE A 245 10.80 -3.10 -6.42
CA ILE A 245 10.37 -2.87 -5.03
C ILE A 245 9.32 -3.94 -4.71
N THR A 246 9.46 -4.64 -3.59
CA THR A 246 8.51 -5.71 -3.22
C THR A 246 7.69 -5.34 -1.99
N PHE A 247 6.37 -5.51 -2.09
CA PHE A 247 5.41 -5.42 -0.99
C PHE A 247 4.72 -6.77 -0.84
N THR A 248 4.85 -7.42 0.31
CA THR A 248 4.30 -8.78 0.50
C THR A 248 3.91 -9.06 1.96
N SER A 249 3.29 -10.21 2.21
CA SER A 249 3.00 -10.71 3.57
C SER A 249 4.29 -11.02 4.32
N ILE A 250 4.29 -10.83 5.65
CA ILE A 250 5.39 -11.30 6.52
C ILE A 250 5.63 -12.80 6.43
N LYS A 251 4.59 -13.56 6.06
CA LYS A 251 4.62 -15.01 5.89
C LYS A 251 5.23 -15.45 4.55
N ASP A 252 5.52 -14.52 3.64
CA ASP A 252 6.04 -14.84 2.30
C ASP A 252 7.54 -15.12 2.37
N ASP A 253 7.89 -16.38 2.60
CA ASP A 253 9.28 -16.85 2.67
C ASP A 253 9.98 -16.92 1.31
N GLU A 254 9.24 -16.84 0.20
CA GLU A 254 9.80 -16.84 -1.16
C GLU A 254 10.57 -15.55 -1.46
N VAL A 255 10.21 -14.45 -0.79
CA VAL A 255 10.84 -13.13 -0.95
C VAL A 255 11.75 -12.86 0.24
N ALA A 256 13.07 -12.79 0.00
CA ALA A 256 14.06 -12.43 1.03
C ALA A 256 14.09 -13.38 2.27
N GLY A 257 13.56 -14.60 2.13
CA GLY A 257 13.58 -15.64 3.17
C GLY A 257 12.65 -15.41 4.36
N ASP A 258 12.68 -16.35 5.31
CA ASP A 258 11.88 -16.31 6.54
C ASP A 258 12.27 -15.12 7.42
N THR A 259 11.28 -14.26 7.69
CA THR A 259 11.47 -13.00 8.42
C THR A 259 10.87 -13.03 9.82
N ASP A 260 9.97 -13.96 10.15
CA ASP A 260 9.27 -14.02 11.44
C ASP A 260 9.51 -15.33 12.22
N GLY A 261 10.33 -16.24 11.67
CA GLY A 261 10.70 -17.51 12.27
C GLY A 261 9.57 -18.53 12.31
N ARG A 262 8.52 -18.34 11.50
CA ARG A 262 7.30 -19.18 11.52
C ARG A 262 7.08 -19.84 10.17
N ALA A 263 6.70 -21.12 10.20
CA ALA A 263 6.36 -21.88 8.99
C ALA A 263 4.94 -21.57 8.46
N ALA A 264 4.45 -20.33 8.59
CA ALA A 264 3.12 -19.96 8.13
C ALA A 264 3.13 -19.69 6.62
N VAL A 265 2.17 -20.23 5.88
CA VAL A 265 2.05 -19.98 4.43
C VAL A 265 1.26 -18.68 4.21
N PRO A 266 1.69 -17.79 3.28
CA PRO A 266 0.98 -16.56 3.00
C PRO A 266 -0.36 -16.84 2.30
N GLU A 267 -1.37 -16.05 2.63
CA GLU A 267 -2.70 -16.13 2.03
C GLU A 267 -3.11 -14.79 1.42
N ALA A 268 -3.92 -14.85 0.36
CA ALA A 268 -4.52 -13.67 -0.23
C ALA A 268 -5.30 -12.88 0.83
N GLY A 269 -5.03 -11.57 0.96
CA GLY A 269 -5.67 -10.74 1.98
C GLY A 269 -5.05 -10.84 3.37
N ASP A 270 -3.81 -11.33 3.48
CA ASP A 270 -3.03 -11.25 4.72
C ASP A 270 -2.92 -9.80 5.23
N TRP A 271 -2.72 -8.85 4.31
CA TRP A 271 -2.62 -7.42 4.60
C TRP A 271 -3.57 -6.59 3.71
N TYR A 272 -3.82 -5.34 4.10
CA TYR A 272 -4.82 -4.48 3.47
C TYR A 272 -4.50 -4.07 2.04
N GLY A 273 -3.22 -3.97 1.68
CA GLY A 273 -2.80 -3.33 0.43
C GLY A 273 -2.33 -1.88 0.64
N ILE A 274 -2.20 -1.18 -0.49
CA ILE A 274 -1.78 0.22 -0.57
C ILE A 274 -3.01 1.07 -0.86
N LEU A 275 -3.31 2.02 0.04
CA LEU A 275 -4.48 2.89 0.00
C LEU A 275 -4.06 4.30 -0.44
N LEU A 276 -4.44 4.74 -1.63
CA LEU A 276 -4.11 6.04 -2.19
C LEU A 276 -5.34 6.95 -2.12
N ARG A 277 -5.27 8.04 -1.35
CA ARG A 277 -6.41 8.93 -1.06
C ARG A 277 -6.20 10.34 -1.58
N GLY A 278 -7.29 11.04 -1.91
CA GLY A 278 -7.40 12.48 -2.16
C GLY A 278 -6.18 13.14 -2.81
N SER A 279 -5.23 13.61 -1.99
CA SER A 279 -4.07 14.37 -2.45
C SER A 279 -2.91 13.50 -3.00
N SER A 280 -3.15 12.22 -3.25
CA SER A 280 -2.13 11.25 -3.70
C SER A 280 -1.98 11.08 -5.20
N SER A 281 -2.61 11.93 -6.03
CA SER A 281 -2.49 11.87 -7.50
C SER A 281 -1.07 12.01 -8.04
N ARG A 282 -0.11 12.49 -7.24
CA ARG A 282 1.32 12.54 -7.61
C ARG A 282 2.07 11.23 -7.34
N SER A 283 1.40 10.22 -6.79
CA SER A 283 2.02 8.95 -6.45
C SER A 283 2.34 8.14 -7.69
N ILE A 284 3.45 7.41 -7.63
CA ILE A 284 3.91 6.52 -8.68
C ILE A 284 4.19 5.17 -8.03
N LEU A 285 3.53 4.13 -8.55
CA LEU A 285 3.87 2.73 -8.34
C LEU A 285 4.32 2.18 -9.68
N HIS A 286 5.63 2.05 -9.85
CA HIS A 286 6.24 1.56 -11.07
C HIS A 286 7.24 0.45 -10.78
N GLY A 287 7.21 -0.64 -11.56
CA GLY A 287 8.19 -1.72 -11.41
C GLY A 287 8.14 -2.37 -10.02
N THR A 288 6.95 -2.45 -9.41
CA THR A 288 6.74 -3.05 -8.10
C THR A 288 6.20 -4.47 -8.21
N LEU A 289 6.52 -5.31 -7.22
CA LEU A 289 5.94 -6.63 -6.98
C LEU A 289 5.02 -6.53 -5.76
N ILE A 290 3.72 -6.78 -5.92
CA ILE A 290 2.73 -6.71 -4.84
C ILE A 290 2.06 -8.07 -4.69
N ARG A 291 2.19 -8.68 -3.50
CA ARG A 291 1.75 -10.06 -3.23
C ARG A 291 0.86 -10.14 -1.99
N TYR A 292 -0.11 -11.07 -2.00
CA TYR A 292 -0.91 -11.46 -0.83
C TYR A 292 -1.72 -10.33 -0.16
N ALA A 293 -2.02 -9.27 -0.91
CA ALA A 293 -2.76 -8.10 -0.45
C ALA A 293 -4.28 -8.26 -0.64
N GLY A 294 -5.04 -7.20 -0.37
CA GLY A 294 -6.44 -7.07 -0.80
C GLY A 294 -7.48 -7.45 0.26
N LYS A 295 -7.17 -7.28 1.54
CA LYS A 295 -8.10 -7.55 2.64
C LYS A 295 -9.33 -6.61 2.61
N ASN A 296 -10.46 -7.08 3.14
CA ASN A 296 -11.72 -6.32 3.29
C ASN A 296 -12.29 -5.79 1.97
N ASN A 297 -12.34 -6.64 0.95
CA ASN A 297 -12.91 -6.36 -0.37
C ASN A 297 -12.24 -5.17 -1.07
N ARG A 298 -10.97 -4.86 -0.76
CA ARG A 298 -10.17 -3.80 -1.40
C ARG A 298 -9.18 -4.44 -2.35
N GLY A 299 -8.89 -3.77 -3.47
CA GLY A 299 -7.82 -4.23 -4.32
C GLY A 299 -6.47 -4.13 -3.62
N ALA A 300 -5.47 -4.86 -4.11
CA ALA A 300 -4.10 -4.76 -3.61
C ALA A 300 -3.59 -3.31 -3.64
N ILE A 301 -4.03 -2.54 -4.64
CA ILE A 301 -3.98 -1.08 -4.66
C ILE A 301 -5.43 -0.57 -4.66
N HIS A 302 -5.79 0.27 -3.69
CA HIS A 302 -7.11 0.89 -3.62
C HIS A 302 -7.02 2.42 -3.65
N ILE A 303 -7.80 3.05 -4.52
CA ILE A 303 -7.70 4.46 -4.89
C ILE A 303 -9.01 5.17 -4.57
N GLU A 304 -8.94 6.26 -3.82
CA GLU A 304 -10.09 7.06 -3.39
C GLU A 304 -9.83 8.53 -3.71
N ASN A 305 -10.63 9.11 -4.62
CA ASN A 305 -10.53 10.50 -5.08
C ASN A 305 -9.11 10.93 -5.49
N ALA A 306 -8.39 10.05 -6.20
CA ALA A 306 -7.02 10.31 -6.64
C ALA A 306 -6.73 9.73 -8.04
N SER A 307 -5.67 10.23 -8.68
CA SER A 307 -5.26 9.83 -10.03
C SER A 307 -3.76 9.49 -10.11
N PRO A 308 -3.28 8.48 -9.36
CA PRO A 308 -1.88 8.08 -9.36
C PRO A 308 -1.48 7.36 -10.67
N GLU A 309 -0.18 7.17 -10.87
CA GLU A 309 0.35 6.24 -11.88
C GLU A 309 0.60 4.86 -11.26
N VAL A 310 0.03 3.82 -11.87
CA VAL A 310 0.23 2.40 -11.54
C VAL A 310 0.67 1.69 -12.82
N SER A 311 1.98 1.60 -13.05
CA SER A 311 2.51 1.10 -14.33
C SER A 311 3.60 0.04 -14.18
N GLY A 312 3.64 -0.94 -15.08
CA GLY A 312 4.74 -1.91 -15.11
C GLY A 312 4.90 -2.71 -13.81
N ASN A 313 3.83 -2.97 -13.07
CA ASN A 313 3.86 -3.74 -11.82
C ASN A 313 3.50 -5.21 -12.07
N ARG A 314 3.94 -6.09 -11.16
CA ARG A 314 3.38 -7.43 -11.01
C ARG A 314 2.51 -7.44 -9.75
N ILE A 315 1.23 -7.75 -9.88
CA ILE A 315 0.30 -7.86 -8.75
C ILE A 315 -0.25 -9.29 -8.75
N GLU A 316 -0.09 -10.00 -7.64
CA GLU A 316 -0.50 -11.39 -7.56
C GLU A 316 -0.98 -11.85 -6.18
N HIS A 317 -1.74 -12.95 -6.16
CA HIS A 317 -2.39 -13.50 -4.96
C HIS A 317 -3.23 -12.46 -4.20
N SER A 318 -3.98 -11.61 -4.93
CA SER A 318 -4.85 -10.59 -4.31
C SER A 318 -6.18 -11.21 -3.90
N ALA A 319 -6.65 -10.92 -2.68
CA ALA A 319 -7.94 -11.42 -2.18
C ALA A 319 -9.16 -10.78 -2.86
N TRP A 320 -8.94 -9.66 -3.54
CA TRP A 320 -9.93 -8.94 -4.34
C TRP A 320 -9.32 -8.62 -5.71
N TYR A 321 -9.88 -7.67 -6.47
CA TYR A 321 -9.26 -7.14 -7.69
C TYR A 321 -7.80 -6.69 -7.45
N ALA A 322 -6.97 -6.65 -8.49
CA ALA A 322 -5.60 -6.15 -8.36
C ALA A 322 -5.57 -4.66 -8.03
N VAL A 323 -6.43 -3.88 -8.70
CA VAL A 323 -6.59 -2.45 -8.49
C VAL A 323 -8.07 -2.15 -8.37
N SER A 324 -8.45 -1.36 -7.38
CA SER A 324 -9.79 -0.81 -7.29
C SER A 324 -9.81 0.68 -7.02
N ALA A 325 -10.82 1.37 -7.55
CA ALA A 325 -10.94 2.81 -7.46
C ALA A 325 -12.40 3.23 -7.23
N ASP A 326 -12.64 4.38 -6.63
CA ASP A 326 -13.96 5.02 -6.73
C ASP A 326 -14.17 5.64 -8.12
N ALA A 327 -15.42 5.94 -8.45
CA ALA A 327 -15.77 6.47 -9.78
C ALA A 327 -15.13 7.83 -10.11
N GLY A 328 -14.80 8.62 -9.08
CA GLY A 328 -14.17 9.94 -9.23
C GLY A 328 -12.66 9.85 -9.52
N SER A 329 -12.05 8.71 -9.24
CA SER A 329 -10.64 8.47 -9.49
C SER A 329 -10.35 8.20 -10.97
N GLY A 330 -9.27 8.78 -11.47
CA GLY A 330 -8.80 8.60 -12.84
C GLY A 330 -7.33 8.19 -12.88
N PRO A 331 -6.96 7.00 -12.37
CA PRO A 331 -5.57 6.54 -12.35
C PRO A 331 -5.07 6.21 -13.75
N LYS A 332 -3.76 6.42 -13.96
CA LYS A 332 -3.06 5.93 -15.15
C LYS A 332 -2.56 4.51 -14.89
N ILE A 333 -3.08 3.51 -15.59
CA ILE A 333 -2.79 2.09 -15.39
C ILE A 333 -2.27 1.45 -16.67
N THR A 334 -1.00 1.05 -16.71
CA THR A 334 -0.42 0.52 -17.97
C THR A 334 0.64 -0.53 -17.74
N GLY A 335 0.65 -1.59 -18.55
CA GLY A 335 1.73 -2.58 -18.59
C GLY A 335 1.87 -3.41 -17.31
N ASN A 336 0.81 -3.50 -16.49
CA ASN A 336 0.81 -4.33 -15.30
C ASN A 336 0.55 -5.79 -15.69
N VAL A 337 1.18 -6.72 -14.96
CA VAL A 337 0.96 -8.16 -15.10
C VAL A 337 0.23 -8.66 -13.86
N LEU A 338 -0.93 -9.26 -14.07
CA LEU A 338 -1.78 -9.79 -13.01
C LEU A 338 -1.73 -11.32 -13.01
N ALA A 339 -1.64 -11.93 -11.83
CA ALA A 339 -1.71 -13.38 -11.67
C ALA A 339 -2.48 -13.73 -10.40
N GLU A 340 -3.30 -14.79 -10.42
CA GLU A 340 -3.96 -15.30 -9.21
C GLU A 340 -4.72 -14.22 -8.43
N ILE A 341 -5.62 -13.53 -9.13
CA ILE A 341 -6.47 -12.48 -8.56
C ILE A 341 -7.84 -13.08 -8.29
N ASN A 342 -8.28 -13.10 -7.04
CA ASN A 342 -9.45 -13.90 -6.64
C ASN A 342 -10.78 -13.39 -7.23
N GLU A 343 -10.95 -12.07 -7.35
CA GLU A 343 -12.23 -11.48 -7.78
C GLU A 343 -12.27 -11.12 -9.27
N GLY A 344 -11.13 -10.83 -9.89
CA GLY A 344 -11.05 -10.52 -11.31
C GLY A 344 -9.85 -9.66 -11.73
N ALA A 345 -9.54 -9.70 -13.02
CA ALA A 345 -8.41 -9.01 -13.64
C ALA A 345 -8.77 -7.64 -14.23
N GLY A 346 -9.99 -7.14 -13.99
CA GLY A 346 -10.42 -5.79 -14.37
C GLY A 346 -9.97 -4.71 -13.38
N LEU A 347 -10.07 -3.45 -13.80
CA LEU A 347 -10.03 -2.31 -12.89
C LEU A 347 -11.40 -2.19 -12.23
N GLU A 348 -11.51 -2.55 -10.95
CA GLU A 348 -12.75 -2.33 -10.22
C GLU A 348 -12.99 -0.82 -10.08
N ILE A 349 -14.17 -0.40 -10.53
CA ILE A 349 -14.74 0.90 -10.20
C ILE A 349 -15.90 0.66 -9.23
N ARG A 350 -15.74 1.16 -8.02
CA ARG A 350 -16.81 1.11 -7.03
C ARG A 350 -17.86 2.16 -7.34
N GLY A 351 -19.12 1.77 -7.13
CA GLY A 351 -20.25 2.68 -7.22
C GLY A 351 -20.11 3.88 -6.27
N GLY A 352 -20.85 4.93 -6.58
CA GLY A 352 -20.79 6.21 -5.87
C GLY A 352 -21.45 7.31 -6.67
N ALA A 353 -21.41 8.52 -6.12
CA ALA A 353 -21.91 9.72 -6.80
C ALA A 353 -20.73 10.58 -7.27
N LEU A 354 -20.78 11.03 -8.52
CA LEU A 354 -19.91 12.07 -9.06
C LEU A 354 -20.62 13.41 -8.85
N GLU A 355 -20.19 14.14 -7.81
CA GLU A 355 -20.83 15.37 -7.34
C GLU A 355 -19.97 16.61 -7.62
N GLY A 356 -20.64 17.73 -7.81
CA GLY A 356 -20.00 19.02 -8.09
C GLY A 356 -19.77 19.29 -9.58
N ARG A 357 -19.28 20.50 -9.85
CA ARG A 357 -19.15 21.04 -11.21
C ARG A 357 -17.83 20.63 -11.87
N GLU A 358 -17.64 19.34 -12.04
CA GLU A 358 -16.44 18.76 -12.65
C GLU A 358 -16.78 17.95 -13.90
N THR A 359 -15.73 17.61 -14.66
CA THR A 359 -15.82 16.69 -15.78
C THR A 359 -14.91 15.51 -15.52
N TRP A 360 -15.50 14.36 -15.22
CA TRP A 360 -14.78 13.10 -15.12
C TRP A 360 -14.70 12.45 -16.49
N ARG A 361 -13.53 11.92 -16.83
CA ARG A 361 -13.29 11.29 -18.11
C ARG A 361 -12.68 9.93 -17.90
N TRP A 362 -13.26 8.93 -18.55
CA TRP A 362 -12.57 7.67 -18.77
C TRP A 362 -12.09 7.65 -20.21
N GLN A 363 -10.80 7.39 -20.40
CA GLN A 363 -10.21 7.19 -21.71
C GLN A 363 -9.40 5.89 -21.75
N THR A 364 -9.24 5.34 -22.96
CA THR A 364 -8.37 4.18 -23.21
C THR A 364 -6.89 4.52 -23.09
N ALA A 365 -6.52 5.80 -23.23
CA ALA A 365 -5.15 6.26 -23.00
C ALA A 365 -4.73 6.19 -21.52
N ASP A 366 -5.72 6.21 -20.61
CA ASP A 366 -5.47 6.21 -19.17
C ASP A 366 -5.24 4.79 -18.64
N SER A 367 -5.90 3.79 -19.22
CA SER A 367 -5.85 2.42 -18.72
C SER A 367 -5.95 1.37 -19.82
N ASP A 368 -5.06 0.38 -19.78
CA ASP A 368 -5.15 -0.83 -20.61
C ASP A 368 -6.07 -1.91 -20.03
N MET A 369 -6.61 -1.69 -18.82
CA MET A 369 -7.54 -2.61 -18.15
C MET A 369 -9.01 -2.34 -18.51
N VAL A 370 -9.79 -3.42 -18.64
CA VAL A 370 -11.26 -3.34 -18.69
C VAL A 370 -11.78 -2.76 -17.38
N ARG A 371 -12.71 -1.80 -17.45
CA ARG A 371 -13.35 -1.22 -16.27
C ARG A 371 -14.53 -2.08 -15.84
N VAL A 372 -14.58 -2.44 -14.57
CA VAL A 372 -15.65 -3.25 -13.97
C VAL A 372 -16.37 -2.42 -12.93
N LEU A 373 -17.58 -1.97 -13.24
CA LEU A 373 -18.43 -1.24 -12.31
C LEU A 373 -19.15 -2.21 -11.38
N THR A 374 -18.79 -2.20 -10.09
CA THR A 374 -19.30 -3.13 -9.07
C THR A 374 -20.42 -2.55 -8.19
N GLY A 375 -20.77 -1.29 -8.39
CA GLY A 375 -21.89 -0.65 -7.73
C GLY A 375 -22.47 0.51 -8.55
N ASN A 376 -23.67 0.96 -8.20
CA ASN A 376 -24.36 2.00 -8.96
C ASN A 376 -23.54 3.29 -9.05
N LEU A 377 -23.48 3.84 -10.26
CA LEU A 377 -22.86 5.13 -10.53
C LEU A 377 -23.94 6.19 -10.70
N THR A 378 -23.89 7.24 -9.88
CA THR A 378 -24.78 8.40 -10.02
C THR A 378 -23.97 9.59 -10.52
N ILE A 379 -24.44 10.25 -11.57
CA ILE A 379 -23.90 11.52 -12.04
C ILE A 379 -24.77 12.63 -11.47
N GLY A 380 -24.25 13.38 -10.50
CA GLY A 380 -24.97 14.46 -9.83
C GLY A 380 -25.26 15.63 -10.78
N ARG A 381 -26.23 16.49 -10.40
CA ARG A 381 -26.83 17.54 -11.26
C ARG A 381 -25.84 18.49 -11.94
N GLU A 382 -24.71 18.77 -11.31
CA GLU A 382 -23.69 19.68 -11.84
C GLU A 382 -22.55 18.96 -12.58
N GLY A 383 -22.53 17.64 -12.50
CA GLY A 383 -21.47 16.80 -12.99
C GLY A 383 -21.60 16.45 -14.47
N ILE A 384 -20.45 16.28 -15.13
CA ILE A 384 -20.36 15.75 -16.49
C ILE A 384 -19.48 14.52 -16.45
N PHE A 385 -19.99 13.40 -16.96
CA PHE A 385 -19.20 12.18 -17.10
C PHE A 385 -19.05 11.78 -18.57
N GLU A 386 -17.80 11.64 -19.01
CA GLU A 386 -17.44 11.29 -20.38
C GLU A 386 -16.77 9.92 -20.44
N ILE A 387 -17.32 9.03 -21.28
CA ILE A 387 -16.74 7.73 -21.62
C ILE A 387 -16.22 7.83 -23.05
N GLY A 388 -14.89 7.81 -23.20
CA GLY A 388 -14.19 7.96 -24.47
C GLY A 388 -14.18 6.70 -25.35
N PRO A 389 -13.69 6.82 -26.59
CA PRO A 389 -13.79 5.78 -27.61
C PRO A 389 -12.99 4.52 -27.30
N ALA A 390 -13.46 3.38 -27.83
CA ALA A 390 -12.93 2.03 -27.63
C ALA A 390 -12.91 1.52 -26.18
N LEU A 391 -13.56 2.22 -25.24
CA LEU A 391 -13.66 1.75 -23.88
C LEU A 391 -14.61 0.57 -23.74
N ILE A 392 -14.24 -0.34 -22.84
CA ILE A 392 -15.07 -1.43 -22.38
C ILE A 392 -15.38 -1.17 -20.91
N VAL A 393 -16.68 -1.09 -20.59
CA VAL A 393 -17.19 -1.03 -19.23
C VAL A 393 -18.10 -2.23 -19.02
N ARG A 394 -17.79 -3.01 -18.00
CA ARG A 394 -18.59 -4.15 -17.58
C ARG A 394 -19.32 -3.85 -16.28
N PHE A 395 -20.53 -4.39 -16.17
CA PHE A 395 -21.40 -4.14 -15.03
C PHE A 395 -21.59 -5.43 -14.24
N ALA A 396 -21.29 -5.37 -12.94
CA ALA A 396 -21.67 -6.42 -12.02
C ALA A 396 -23.19 -6.55 -11.93
N LYS A 397 -23.64 -7.64 -11.32
CA LYS A 397 -25.07 -7.92 -11.18
C LYS A 397 -25.80 -6.74 -10.52
N ASP A 398 -26.98 -6.41 -11.03
CA ASP A 398 -27.86 -5.38 -10.44
C ASP A 398 -27.25 -3.96 -10.39
N THR A 399 -26.20 -3.69 -11.17
CA THR A 399 -25.54 -2.38 -11.27
C THR A 399 -26.09 -1.54 -12.43
N GLY A 400 -26.16 -0.22 -12.29
CA GLY A 400 -26.54 0.71 -13.35
C GLY A 400 -25.87 2.08 -13.26
N ILE A 401 -26.11 2.90 -14.29
CA ILE A 401 -25.73 4.32 -14.30
C ILE A 401 -26.99 5.17 -14.20
N TYR A 402 -27.01 6.14 -13.29
CA TYR A 402 -28.10 7.08 -13.05
C TYR A 402 -27.60 8.50 -13.29
N VAL A 403 -28.32 9.29 -14.09
CA VAL A 403 -27.83 10.57 -14.57
C VAL A 403 -28.81 11.68 -14.23
N ASP A 404 -28.44 12.49 -13.23
CA ASP A 404 -29.08 13.77 -12.92
C ASP A 404 -28.29 14.94 -13.51
N GLY A 405 -27.00 14.75 -13.83
CA GLY A 405 -26.14 15.70 -14.56
C GLY A 405 -26.10 15.43 -16.05
N ALA A 406 -24.90 15.33 -16.63
CA ALA A 406 -24.72 14.99 -18.05
C ALA A 406 -23.87 13.74 -18.26
N LEU A 407 -24.30 12.86 -19.18
CA LEU A 407 -23.55 11.68 -19.60
C LEU A 407 -23.17 11.77 -21.09
N ARG A 408 -21.89 11.61 -21.38
CA ARG A 408 -21.33 11.65 -22.73
C ARG A 408 -20.63 10.34 -23.05
N VAL A 409 -21.32 9.46 -23.78
CA VAL A 409 -20.72 8.23 -24.33
C VAL A 409 -20.27 8.54 -25.75
N MET A 410 -18.95 8.70 -25.95
CA MET A 410 -18.36 9.28 -27.15
C MET A 410 -17.52 8.25 -27.91
N GLY A 411 -18.16 7.21 -28.44
CA GLY A 411 -17.50 6.26 -29.33
C GLY A 411 -17.20 6.87 -30.71
N GLU A 412 -16.43 6.13 -31.50
CA GLU A 412 -16.17 6.47 -32.91
C GLU A 412 -16.53 5.28 -33.82
N LYS A 413 -16.74 5.56 -35.11
CA LYS A 413 -16.93 4.49 -36.10
C LYS A 413 -15.72 3.55 -36.13
N GLY A 414 -15.96 2.27 -35.83
CA GLY A 414 -14.91 1.25 -35.73
C GLY A 414 -14.19 1.20 -34.37
N LYS A 415 -14.52 2.10 -33.44
CA LYS A 415 -14.03 2.14 -32.06
C LYS A 415 -15.20 2.47 -31.11
N PRO A 416 -16.25 1.61 -31.07
CA PRO A 416 -17.40 1.88 -30.24
C PRO A 416 -17.04 1.81 -28.76
N VAL A 417 -17.87 2.43 -27.91
CA VAL A 417 -17.87 2.14 -26.47
C VAL A 417 -18.71 0.88 -26.24
N THR A 418 -18.15 -0.11 -25.55
CA THR A 418 -18.86 -1.35 -25.19
C THR A 418 -19.29 -1.31 -23.73
N LEU A 419 -20.60 -1.48 -23.50
CA LEU A 419 -21.26 -1.49 -22.19
C LEU A 419 -21.99 -2.83 -22.05
N THR A 420 -21.53 -3.70 -21.15
CA THR A 420 -21.98 -5.11 -21.14
C THR A 420 -21.93 -5.77 -19.76
N SER A 421 -22.46 -6.98 -19.64
CA SER A 421 -22.39 -7.79 -18.42
C SER A 421 -20.93 -8.11 -18.05
N LEU A 422 -20.64 -8.21 -16.74
CA LEU A 422 -19.36 -8.75 -16.23
C LEU A 422 -18.99 -10.10 -16.86
N ARG A 423 -20.01 -10.92 -17.12
CA ARG A 423 -19.91 -12.27 -17.69
C ARG A 423 -19.71 -12.32 -19.20
N ASP A 424 -19.65 -11.18 -19.89
CA ASP A 424 -19.51 -11.16 -21.35
C ASP A 424 -18.06 -11.40 -21.79
N ASP A 425 -17.69 -12.68 -21.91
CA ASP A 425 -16.33 -13.10 -22.29
C ASP A 425 -16.00 -12.93 -23.79
N ALA A 426 -16.86 -12.25 -24.55
CA ALA A 426 -16.60 -12.00 -25.95
C ALA A 426 -15.29 -11.22 -26.15
N ALA A 427 -14.56 -11.54 -27.21
CA ALA A 427 -13.27 -10.89 -27.49
C ALA A 427 -13.40 -9.37 -27.69
N ASP A 428 -14.52 -8.92 -28.27
CA ASP A 428 -14.82 -7.49 -28.44
C ASP A 428 -15.33 -6.80 -27.16
N ALA A 429 -15.59 -7.58 -26.12
CA ALA A 429 -15.85 -7.14 -24.76
C ALA A 429 -14.60 -7.25 -23.86
N GLY A 430 -13.44 -7.70 -24.37
CA GLY A 430 -12.19 -7.77 -23.60
C GLY A 430 -11.82 -9.14 -23.03
N GLY A 431 -12.53 -10.22 -23.39
CA GLY A 431 -12.20 -11.59 -22.98
C GLY A 431 -12.67 -11.95 -21.56
N ASP A 432 -12.08 -12.96 -20.93
CA ASP A 432 -12.42 -13.31 -19.54
C ASP A 432 -11.73 -12.32 -18.56
N VAL A 433 -12.50 -11.69 -17.68
CA VAL A 433 -11.99 -10.74 -16.67
C VAL A 433 -12.40 -11.07 -15.24
N ASP A 434 -13.31 -12.01 -15.03
CA ASP A 434 -13.81 -12.42 -13.70
C ASP A 434 -13.48 -13.88 -13.36
N GLY A 435 -12.85 -14.62 -14.29
CA GLY A 435 -12.48 -16.02 -14.13
C GLY A 435 -13.68 -16.98 -14.07
N SER A 436 -14.89 -16.49 -14.39
CA SER A 436 -16.13 -17.22 -14.22
C SER A 436 -16.50 -18.00 -15.48
N ALA A 437 -17.01 -19.21 -15.32
CA ALA A 437 -17.62 -19.95 -16.44
C ALA A 437 -19.08 -19.53 -16.72
N ALA A 438 -19.63 -18.60 -15.92
CA ALA A 438 -21.01 -18.14 -16.06
C ALA A 438 -21.14 -17.28 -17.31
N ARG A 439 -22.13 -17.59 -18.15
CA ARG A 439 -22.40 -16.84 -19.39
C ARG A 439 -23.29 -15.63 -19.15
N PRO A 440 -23.22 -14.58 -19.99
CA PRO A 440 -24.04 -13.41 -19.81
C PRO A 440 -25.49 -13.74 -20.16
N VAL A 441 -26.42 -13.20 -19.38
CA VAL A 441 -27.86 -13.33 -19.62
C VAL A 441 -28.53 -11.97 -19.63
N ALA A 442 -29.63 -11.86 -20.38
CA ALA A 442 -30.44 -10.66 -20.44
C ALA A 442 -30.90 -10.24 -19.04
N GLY A 443 -30.63 -8.99 -18.65
CA GLY A 443 -30.97 -8.47 -17.32
C GLY A 443 -29.90 -8.67 -16.25
N ASP A 444 -28.67 -9.04 -16.63
CA ASP A 444 -27.55 -9.16 -15.70
C ASP A 444 -27.28 -7.83 -14.96
N TRP A 445 -27.42 -6.70 -15.65
CA TRP A 445 -27.25 -5.37 -15.08
C TRP A 445 -28.46 -4.48 -15.41
N LYS A 446 -28.64 -3.36 -14.72
CA LYS A 446 -29.90 -2.59 -14.77
C LYS A 446 -30.10 -1.85 -16.10
N GLY A 447 -29.06 -1.15 -16.56
CA GLY A 447 -29.16 -0.22 -17.69
C GLY A 447 -28.58 1.14 -17.37
N ILE A 448 -28.80 2.08 -18.30
CA ILE A 448 -28.49 3.50 -18.12
C ILE A 448 -29.81 4.26 -17.99
N TYR A 449 -29.95 5.02 -16.91
CA TYR A 449 -31.13 5.81 -16.57
C TYR A 449 -30.77 7.28 -16.63
N ILE A 450 -31.36 8.00 -17.59
CA ILE A 450 -31.25 9.45 -17.71
C ILE A 450 -32.52 10.07 -17.13
N ASN A 451 -32.38 10.69 -15.96
CA ASN A 451 -33.49 11.21 -15.17
C ASN A 451 -33.89 12.61 -15.66
N ARG A 452 -35.09 13.07 -15.27
CA ARG A 452 -35.64 14.39 -15.64
C ARG A 452 -34.75 15.59 -15.33
N GLU A 453 -33.83 15.45 -14.38
CA GLU A 453 -32.92 16.52 -13.98
C GLU A 453 -31.71 16.64 -14.91
N SER A 454 -31.51 15.67 -15.82
CA SER A 454 -30.32 15.60 -16.66
C SER A 454 -30.15 16.83 -17.54
N ASN A 455 -28.90 17.15 -17.85
CA ASN A 455 -28.56 18.19 -18.80
C ASN A 455 -28.62 17.64 -20.23
N ASP A 456 -29.82 17.62 -20.81
CA ASP A 456 -30.10 17.11 -22.16
C ASP A 456 -29.19 17.70 -23.25
N ARG A 457 -28.81 18.97 -23.11
CA ARG A 457 -27.96 19.66 -24.10
C ARG A 457 -26.54 19.11 -24.14
N LEU A 458 -26.09 18.50 -23.04
CA LEU A 458 -24.77 17.93 -22.90
C LEU A 458 -24.79 16.40 -22.92
N THR A 459 -25.94 15.77 -22.67
CA THR A 459 -26.09 14.32 -22.69
C THR A 459 -26.15 13.80 -24.13
N GLU A 460 -25.16 12.98 -24.50
CA GLU A 460 -25.01 12.40 -25.83
C GLU A 460 -24.53 10.95 -25.73
N ILE A 461 -25.15 10.05 -26.49
CA ILE A 461 -24.72 8.64 -26.59
C ILE A 461 -24.48 8.32 -28.06
N LYS A 462 -23.20 8.18 -28.43
CA LYS A 462 -22.78 8.00 -29.82
C LYS A 462 -21.87 6.80 -29.97
N TYR A 463 -22.08 6.01 -31.04
CA TYR A 463 -21.27 4.85 -31.40
C TYR A 463 -21.03 3.91 -30.20
N ALA A 464 -22.12 3.49 -29.56
CA ALA A 464 -22.07 2.61 -28.39
C ALA A 464 -22.67 1.24 -28.69
N VAL A 465 -22.23 0.22 -27.96
CA VAL A 465 -22.77 -1.13 -27.95
C VAL A 465 -23.24 -1.44 -26.54
N VAL A 466 -24.53 -1.69 -26.36
CA VAL A 466 -25.15 -1.99 -25.06
C VAL A 466 -25.71 -3.42 -25.11
N ARG A 467 -25.26 -4.30 -24.21
CA ARG A 467 -25.67 -5.71 -24.18
C ARG A 467 -26.12 -6.16 -22.81
N TYR A 468 -27.05 -7.12 -22.76
CA TYR A 468 -27.41 -7.87 -21.53
C TYR A 468 -28.04 -7.04 -20.40
N ALA A 469 -28.44 -5.80 -20.66
CA ALA A 469 -29.09 -4.93 -19.67
C ALA A 469 -30.55 -5.38 -19.40
N ALA A 470 -31.12 -4.98 -18.26
CA ALA A 470 -32.54 -5.14 -18.01
C ALA A 470 -33.34 -4.21 -18.94
N VAL A 471 -32.96 -2.94 -19.00
CA VAL A 471 -33.36 -1.99 -20.04
C VAL A 471 -32.09 -1.37 -20.60
N GLY A 472 -31.95 -1.26 -21.93
CA GLY A 472 -30.72 -0.73 -22.52
C GLY A 472 -30.46 0.72 -22.11
N LEU A 473 -31.34 1.63 -22.55
CA LEU A 473 -31.35 3.04 -22.18
C LEU A 473 -32.76 3.45 -21.73
N GLN A 474 -32.88 4.17 -20.62
CA GLN A 474 -34.13 4.73 -20.13
C GLN A 474 -34.05 6.25 -20.03
N PHE A 475 -35.08 6.92 -20.54
CA PHE A 475 -35.23 8.38 -20.53
C PHE A 475 -36.54 8.75 -19.82
N THR A 476 -36.46 9.64 -18.84
CA THR A 476 -37.64 10.16 -18.12
C THR A 476 -37.70 11.67 -18.26
N ASP A 477 -38.69 12.20 -19.00
CA ASP A 477 -38.87 13.65 -19.28
C ASP A 477 -37.63 14.36 -19.87
N VAL A 478 -36.86 13.64 -20.71
CA VAL A 478 -35.63 14.12 -21.35
C VAL A 478 -35.55 13.78 -22.84
N GLY A 479 -34.76 14.52 -23.60
CA GLY A 479 -34.59 14.36 -25.05
C GLY A 479 -33.14 14.38 -25.55
N PRO A 480 -32.24 13.52 -25.05
CA PRO A 480 -30.85 13.49 -25.50
C PRO A 480 -30.69 12.92 -26.91
N VAL A 481 -29.48 13.05 -27.47
CA VAL A 481 -29.13 12.48 -28.78
C VAL A 481 -28.56 11.06 -28.61
N VAL A 482 -29.13 10.10 -29.34
CA VAL A 482 -28.64 8.73 -29.46
C VAL A 482 -28.32 8.44 -30.92
N GLU A 483 -27.04 8.25 -31.23
CA GLU A 483 -26.55 8.11 -32.61
C GLU A 483 -25.69 6.85 -32.77
N ALA A 484 -25.98 6.04 -33.80
CA ALA A 484 -25.19 4.87 -34.18
C ALA A 484 -24.96 3.88 -33.01
N VAL A 485 -26.01 3.63 -32.22
CA VAL A 485 -25.97 2.72 -31.06
C VAL A 485 -26.53 1.34 -31.43
N THR A 486 -25.87 0.28 -31.02
CA THR A 486 -26.39 -1.09 -31.09
C THR A 486 -26.81 -1.54 -29.70
N ILE A 487 -28.06 -2.00 -29.55
CA ILE A 487 -28.58 -2.52 -28.30
C ILE A 487 -29.02 -3.97 -28.52
N SER A 488 -28.51 -4.89 -27.71
CA SER A 488 -28.88 -6.29 -27.84
C SER A 488 -29.06 -7.03 -26.51
N ASP A 489 -29.77 -8.15 -26.58
CA ASP A 489 -29.90 -9.10 -25.47
C ASP A 489 -30.49 -8.48 -24.20
N THR A 490 -31.42 -7.54 -24.33
CA THR A 490 -32.06 -6.89 -23.17
C THR A 490 -33.23 -7.73 -22.65
N ALA A 491 -33.45 -7.74 -21.33
CA ALA A 491 -34.60 -8.43 -20.75
C ALA A 491 -35.93 -7.69 -21.04
N GLY A 492 -35.86 -6.36 -21.03
CA GLY A 492 -36.94 -5.43 -21.33
C GLY A 492 -36.77 -4.76 -22.69
N LEU A 493 -37.11 -3.47 -22.76
CA LEU A 493 -36.96 -2.65 -23.95
C LEU A 493 -35.48 -2.35 -24.26
N GLY A 494 -35.16 -2.16 -25.53
CA GLY A 494 -33.88 -1.60 -25.94
C GLY A 494 -33.74 -0.15 -25.47
N ILE A 495 -34.72 0.69 -25.84
CA ILE A 495 -34.85 2.07 -25.33
C ILE A 495 -36.24 2.30 -24.75
N ALA A 496 -36.31 2.70 -23.48
CA ALA A 496 -37.54 3.09 -22.80
C ALA A 496 -37.64 4.62 -22.67
N CYS A 497 -38.77 5.18 -23.05
CA CYS A 497 -39.19 6.55 -22.77
C CYS A 497 -40.36 6.54 -21.78
N GLU A 498 -40.22 7.35 -20.74
CA GLU A 498 -41.23 7.60 -19.72
C GLU A 498 -41.62 9.08 -19.74
N GLU A 499 -42.87 9.36 -19.35
CA GLU A 499 -43.42 10.72 -19.34
C GLU A 499 -43.31 11.38 -20.72
N ASP A 500 -42.84 12.63 -20.80
CA ASP A 500 -42.73 13.39 -22.05
C ASP A 500 -41.35 13.24 -22.75
N ALA A 501 -40.58 12.18 -22.42
CA ALA A 501 -39.26 11.93 -22.99
C ALA A 501 -39.29 11.82 -24.53
N LYS A 502 -38.43 12.60 -25.21
CA LYS A 502 -38.37 12.74 -26.68
C LYS A 502 -36.92 12.72 -27.20
N PRO A 503 -36.21 11.60 -27.08
CA PRO A 503 -34.83 11.49 -27.55
C PRO A 503 -34.76 11.54 -29.08
N THR A 504 -33.65 12.08 -29.60
CA THR A 504 -33.36 12.01 -31.04
C THR A 504 -32.61 10.72 -31.34
N LEU A 505 -33.26 9.77 -32.02
CA LEU A 505 -32.70 8.46 -32.34
C LEU A 505 -32.26 8.40 -33.81
N THR A 506 -30.97 8.21 -34.07
CA THR A 506 -30.43 8.08 -35.43
C THR A 506 -29.52 6.86 -35.54
N GLY A 507 -29.81 5.96 -36.48
CA GLY A 507 -28.96 4.78 -36.73
C GLY A 507 -28.89 3.79 -35.57
N VAL A 508 -29.96 3.68 -34.76
CA VAL A 508 -30.02 2.71 -33.66
C VAL A 508 -30.41 1.33 -34.20
N THR A 509 -29.67 0.30 -33.81
CA THR A 509 -29.90 -1.10 -34.20
C THR A 509 -30.27 -1.94 -32.98
N TYR A 510 -31.34 -2.73 -33.09
CA TYR A 510 -31.83 -3.59 -32.02
C TYR A 510 -31.69 -5.07 -32.40
N THR A 511 -31.36 -5.92 -31.44
CA THR A 511 -31.32 -7.38 -31.65
C THR A 511 -31.65 -8.12 -30.36
N ARG A 512 -32.63 -9.03 -30.38
CA ARG A 512 -33.02 -9.85 -29.22
C ARG A 512 -33.39 -9.00 -27.97
N THR A 513 -34.30 -8.05 -28.13
CA THR A 513 -34.88 -7.25 -27.05
C THR A 513 -36.17 -7.90 -26.52
N GLY A 514 -36.23 -8.19 -25.22
CA GLY A 514 -37.31 -9.01 -24.62
C GLY A 514 -38.71 -8.39 -24.64
N GLN A 515 -38.83 -7.06 -24.59
CA GLN A 515 -40.12 -6.35 -24.62
C GLN A 515 -40.32 -5.48 -25.88
N GLY A 516 -39.42 -5.61 -26.86
CA GLY A 516 -39.42 -4.83 -28.10
C GLY A 516 -38.33 -3.74 -28.14
N ASP A 517 -38.20 -3.09 -29.29
CA ASP A 517 -37.11 -2.16 -29.58
C ASP A 517 -37.23 -0.88 -28.75
N THR A 518 -38.37 -0.19 -28.83
CA THR A 518 -38.61 1.07 -28.13
C THR A 518 -40.10 1.43 -28.00
N ASN A 519 -40.45 2.20 -26.98
CA ASN A 519 -41.77 2.83 -26.79
C ASN A 519 -41.78 4.36 -27.02
N CYS A 520 -40.66 4.95 -27.45
CA CYS A 520 -40.47 6.41 -27.61
C CYS A 520 -41.26 7.06 -28.77
N ASN A 521 -42.03 6.28 -29.52
CA ASN A 521 -42.82 6.74 -30.68
C ASN A 521 -44.29 7.06 -30.31
N ARG A 522 -44.57 7.39 -29.03
CA ARG A 522 -45.92 7.76 -28.56
C ARG A 522 -46.10 9.27 -28.46
#